data_AF-A0A950WP72-F1
#
_entry.id   AF-A0A950WP72-F1
#
_cell.length_a   1.000
_cell.length_b   1.000
_cell.length_c   1.000
_cell.angle_alpha   90.00
_cell.angle_beta   90.00
_cell.angle_gamma   90.00
#
_symmetry.space_group_name_H-M   'P 1'
#
loop_
_entity.id
_entity.type
_entity.pdbx_description
1 polymer ?
#
loop_
_entity_poly.entity_id
_entity_poly.type
_entity_poly.pdbx_seq_one_letter_code
_entity_poly.pdbx_strand_id
1 'polypeptide(L)'
;MPGSVLTRSFDLARSGANTSETILTPDAVRTRGVKQVFVLQTPDDPRLEAQPLYLSGATVQGAQRNVIIQATMGNWIYAWDADSSALLWKKFLGQPVQGTTDIDWHNINILWGVLSTPVIDPASNHLYACYWTSPDGAWENGQHFLAAIDLSNGGDAQPPLSLEGAEYAPPGGLPVLQFKSMERKQRSALSIVNGAVLIPFGTIAETAGGARGWLIAVDIASWSIAATWCSTSQGSGGGIWMSGSGPAIQSDGSIWVATGNGDFDGAQDYSESVVRLRYQAPSGGNAGAFAVSGWWTPWTDAARVGENPATPPAAAMLPDRLPSNFRLAPHLASMGVAPMEMGDGWGDQDIAASGIVLIEELGIALVSGKDGVLYTIRLDNPGNTQPGDLAPANAATNYAKLAAPPILYTYFDAGVDPATTDPMTLNVMAGNRSHHLHGTPLAWKSADRGWMHFCGGENGNLRAWRVNADLSSAYLACSEAYASPLSPVP
;
A
#
# COMPACT_ATOMS: atom_id res chain seq x y z
N MET A 1 20.12 -21.33 -4.95
CA MET A 1 19.06 -20.94 -5.91
C MET A 1 18.29 -19.81 -5.25
N PRO A 2 17.99 -18.71 -5.96
CA PRO A 2 17.20 -17.64 -5.37
C PRO A 2 15.83 -18.19 -4.94
N GLY A 3 15.36 -17.78 -3.77
CA GLY A 3 14.02 -18.13 -3.30
C GLY A 3 12.94 -17.54 -4.21
N SER A 4 11.78 -18.17 -4.26
CA SER A 4 10.61 -17.64 -4.97
C SER A 4 10.14 -16.32 -4.35
N VAL A 5 9.59 -15.43 -5.19
CA VAL A 5 8.91 -14.18 -4.79
C VAL A 5 7.44 -14.36 -5.12
N LEU A 6 6.67 -14.83 -4.13
CA LEU A 6 5.27 -15.27 -4.32
C LEU A 6 4.24 -14.18 -4.00
N THR A 7 4.70 -13.07 -3.43
CA THR A 7 3.88 -11.92 -3.07
C THR A 7 4.74 -10.65 -3.13
N ARG A 8 4.11 -9.47 -3.09
CA ARG A 8 4.84 -8.19 -3.05
C ARG A 8 5.78 -8.11 -1.85
N SER A 9 6.98 -7.58 -2.04
CA SER A 9 7.97 -7.43 -0.97
C SER A 9 8.44 -8.75 -0.34
N PHE A 10 8.56 -9.80 -1.15
CA PHE A 10 9.16 -11.12 -0.85
C PHE A 10 8.39 -12.03 0.11
N ASP A 11 7.94 -11.52 1.25
CA ASP A 11 7.36 -12.32 2.32
C ASP A 11 6.12 -11.66 2.95
N LEU A 12 5.47 -12.40 3.84
CA LEU A 12 4.29 -11.96 4.55
C LEU A 12 4.57 -10.81 5.53
N ALA A 13 5.80 -10.68 6.03
CA ALA A 13 6.24 -9.57 6.87
C ALA A 13 6.56 -8.31 6.04
N ARG A 14 6.53 -8.41 4.70
CA ARG A 14 6.83 -7.35 3.73
C ARG A 14 8.25 -6.81 3.85
N SER A 15 9.21 -7.68 4.19
CA SER A 15 10.60 -7.26 4.42
C SER A 15 11.22 -6.54 3.22
N GLY A 16 10.81 -6.89 1.99
CA GLY A 16 11.38 -6.34 0.76
C GLY A 16 12.81 -6.82 0.49
N ALA A 17 13.31 -7.83 1.22
CA ALA A 17 14.69 -8.26 1.17
C ALA A 17 14.86 -9.70 0.65
N ASN A 18 15.74 -9.90 -0.33
CA ASN A 18 16.24 -11.22 -0.68
C ASN A 18 17.44 -11.59 0.22
N THR A 19 17.16 -12.25 1.34
CA THR A 19 18.19 -12.64 2.32
C THR A 19 19.02 -13.85 1.91
N SER A 20 18.73 -14.45 0.75
CA SER A 20 19.44 -15.62 0.20
C SER A 20 20.34 -15.30 -1.00
N GLU A 21 20.49 -14.02 -1.36
CA GLU A 21 21.36 -13.56 -2.46
C GLU A 21 22.84 -13.75 -2.11
N THR A 22 23.60 -14.39 -3.00
CA THR A 22 25.03 -14.73 -2.80
C THR A 22 25.92 -14.37 -3.99
N ILE A 23 25.32 -14.01 -5.12
CA ILE A 23 25.99 -13.67 -6.39
C ILE A 23 26.18 -12.14 -6.47
N LEU A 24 25.13 -11.37 -6.17
CA LEU A 24 25.11 -9.90 -6.20
C LEU A 24 25.56 -9.29 -4.86
N THR A 25 26.73 -9.70 -4.36
CA THR A 25 27.32 -9.08 -3.17
C THR A 25 27.77 -7.64 -3.44
N PRO A 26 27.90 -6.76 -2.43
CA PRO A 26 28.40 -5.40 -2.63
C PRO A 26 29.75 -5.35 -3.36
N ASP A 27 30.66 -6.27 -3.03
CA ASP A 27 31.96 -6.37 -3.70
C ASP A 27 31.83 -6.87 -5.14
N ALA A 28 30.94 -7.83 -5.42
CA ALA A 28 30.66 -8.28 -6.76
C ALA A 28 30.09 -7.16 -7.64
N VAL A 29 29.14 -6.38 -7.12
CA VAL A 29 28.54 -5.24 -7.83
C VAL A 29 29.59 -4.16 -8.07
N ARG A 30 30.43 -3.83 -7.07
CA ARG A 30 31.49 -2.81 -7.22
C ARG A 30 32.58 -3.20 -8.21
N THR A 31 32.99 -4.46 -8.20
CA THR A 31 34.13 -4.94 -9.02
C THR A 31 33.74 -5.44 -10.40
N ARG A 32 32.52 -5.96 -10.57
CA ARG A 32 32.06 -6.56 -11.84
C ARG A 32 30.89 -5.80 -12.49
N GLY A 33 30.23 -4.90 -11.76
CA GLY A 33 29.04 -4.20 -12.21
C GLY A 33 27.80 -5.09 -12.31
N VAL A 34 26.74 -4.53 -12.89
CA VAL A 34 25.50 -5.22 -13.27
C VAL A 34 25.34 -5.09 -14.78
N LYS A 35 24.83 -6.12 -15.44
CA LYS A 35 24.48 -6.08 -16.86
C LYS A 35 23.04 -6.53 -17.08
N GLN A 36 22.35 -5.89 -18.01
CA GLN A 36 21.05 -6.36 -18.49
C GLN A 36 21.24 -7.70 -19.22
N VAL A 37 20.45 -8.72 -18.86
CA VAL A 37 20.54 -10.06 -19.46
C VAL A 37 19.55 -10.22 -20.61
N PHE A 38 18.32 -9.74 -20.46
CA PHE A 38 17.28 -9.70 -21.49
C PHE A 38 16.27 -8.59 -21.17
N VAL A 39 15.34 -8.35 -22.11
CA VAL A 39 14.17 -7.49 -21.91
C VAL A 39 12.93 -8.32 -22.20
N LEU A 40 11.99 -8.36 -21.25
CA LEU A 40 10.68 -8.97 -21.46
C LEU A 40 9.74 -7.93 -22.05
N GLN A 41 9.22 -8.19 -23.25
CA GLN A 41 8.32 -7.27 -23.94
C GLN A 41 6.87 -7.57 -23.56
N THR A 42 6.26 -6.70 -22.77
CA THR A 42 4.84 -6.75 -22.38
C THR A 42 4.07 -5.66 -23.12
N PRO A 43 3.53 -5.95 -24.32
CA PRO A 43 2.84 -4.95 -25.15
C PRO A 43 1.46 -4.66 -24.57
N ASP A 44 1.37 -3.69 -23.66
CA ASP A 44 0.15 -3.28 -22.96
C ASP A 44 0.22 -1.79 -22.55
N ASP A 45 -0.27 -1.40 -21.36
CA ASP A 45 -0.08 -0.07 -20.78
C ASP A 45 1.43 0.20 -20.55
N PRO A 46 1.96 1.39 -20.91
CA PRO A 46 3.36 1.75 -20.66
C PRO A 46 3.76 1.74 -19.18
N ARG A 47 2.81 1.70 -18.23
CA ARG A 47 3.05 1.70 -16.79
C ARG A 47 2.65 0.37 -16.16
N LEU A 48 3.65 -0.37 -15.72
CA LEU A 48 3.49 -1.62 -14.98
C LEU A 48 3.55 -1.32 -13.48
N GLU A 49 2.39 -1.35 -12.83
CA GLU A 49 2.25 -1.04 -11.39
C GLU A 49 2.44 -2.28 -10.49
N ALA A 50 2.01 -3.45 -10.99
CA ALA A 50 2.18 -4.71 -10.30
C ALA A 50 3.65 -5.14 -10.29
N GLN A 51 4.18 -5.45 -9.10
CA GLN A 51 5.52 -6.02 -8.97
C GLN A 51 5.58 -7.37 -9.70
N PRO A 52 6.62 -7.66 -10.48
CA PRO A 52 6.84 -9.00 -10.97
C PRO A 52 6.92 -10.02 -9.82
N LEU A 53 6.34 -11.20 -10.04
CA LEU A 53 6.51 -12.36 -9.16
C LEU A 53 7.48 -13.35 -9.80
N TYR A 54 8.12 -14.16 -8.98
CA TYR A 54 9.09 -15.15 -9.43
C TYR A 54 8.83 -16.50 -8.75
N LEU A 55 8.80 -17.58 -9.53
CA LEU A 55 8.81 -18.94 -9.02
C LEU A 55 10.09 -19.65 -9.46
N SER A 56 10.82 -20.21 -8.52
CA SER A 56 11.92 -21.12 -8.85
C SER A 56 11.41 -22.55 -8.99
N GLY A 57 11.80 -23.23 -10.07
CA GLY A 57 11.51 -24.65 -10.27
C GLY A 57 10.01 -25.00 -10.23
N ALA A 58 9.18 -24.20 -10.90
CA ALA A 58 7.76 -24.49 -11.10
C ALA A 58 7.56 -25.41 -12.31
N THR A 59 6.60 -26.33 -12.20
CA THR A 59 6.22 -27.18 -13.35
C THR A 59 5.28 -26.41 -14.26
N VAL A 60 5.76 -26.01 -15.43
CA VAL A 60 4.98 -25.31 -16.46
C VAL A 60 5.06 -26.09 -17.75
N GLN A 61 3.91 -26.40 -18.35
CA GLN A 61 3.78 -27.19 -19.58
C GLN A 61 4.56 -28.52 -19.53
N GLY A 62 4.57 -29.18 -18.36
CA GLY A 62 5.23 -30.47 -18.12
C GLY A 62 6.76 -30.40 -17.92
N ALA A 63 7.36 -29.21 -17.88
CA ALA A 63 8.79 -29.02 -17.63
C ALA A 63 9.03 -28.17 -16.37
N GLN A 64 10.14 -28.44 -15.67
CA GLN A 64 10.59 -27.59 -14.58
C GLN A 64 11.23 -26.31 -15.13
N ARG A 65 10.75 -25.16 -14.66
CA ARG A 65 11.07 -23.82 -15.18
C ARG A 65 11.24 -22.84 -14.03
N ASN A 66 12.14 -21.87 -14.18
CA ASN A 66 12.07 -20.64 -13.40
C ASN A 66 11.12 -19.68 -14.13
N VAL A 67 10.16 -19.08 -13.42
CA VAL A 67 9.05 -18.36 -14.06
C VAL A 67 8.95 -16.96 -13.49
N ILE A 68 8.92 -15.96 -14.36
CA ILE A 68 8.54 -14.58 -14.02
C ILE A 68 7.08 -14.39 -14.41
N ILE A 69 6.26 -13.95 -13.47
CA ILE A 69 4.88 -13.54 -13.73
C ILE A 69 4.79 -12.02 -13.72
N GLN A 70 4.20 -11.45 -14.76
CA GLN A 70 3.90 -10.03 -14.85
C GLN A 70 2.42 -9.82 -15.15
N ALA A 71 1.71 -9.18 -14.21
CA ALA A 71 0.35 -8.69 -14.43
C ALA A 71 0.37 -7.23 -14.88
N THR A 72 -0.64 -6.80 -15.64
CA THR A 72 -0.66 -5.49 -16.28
C THR A 72 -2.02 -4.80 -16.18
N MET A 73 -2.00 -3.47 -16.31
CA MET A 73 -3.22 -2.66 -16.22
C MET A 73 -4.17 -2.83 -17.41
N GLY A 74 -3.74 -3.42 -18.52
CA GLY A 74 -4.63 -3.86 -19.60
C GLY A 74 -5.19 -5.27 -19.43
N ASN A 75 -5.23 -5.79 -18.20
CA ASN A 75 -5.82 -7.09 -17.85
C ASN A 75 -5.14 -8.30 -18.47
N TRP A 76 -3.82 -8.21 -18.70
CA TRP A 76 -3.01 -9.36 -19.08
C TRP A 76 -2.19 -9.87 -17.90
N ILE A 77 -2.00 -11.19 -17.86
CA ILE A 77 -1.01 -11.85 -17.01
C ILE A 77 -0.11 -12.67 -17.92
N TYR A 78 1.18 -12.40 -17.88
CA TYR A 78 2.20 -13.08 -18.67
C TYR A 78 3.06 -13.96 -17.77
N ALA A 79 3.38 -15.16 -18.24
CA ALA A 79 4.40 -16.01 -17.65
C ALA A 79 5.57 -16.17 -18.61
N TRP A 80 6.75 -15.79 -18.16
CA TRP A 80 7.99 -15.87 -18.91
C TRP A 80 8.93 -16.86 -18.26
N ASP A 81 9.64 -17.63 -19.07
CA ASP A 81 10.77 -18.41 -18.61
C ASP A 81 11.90 -17.45 -18.23
N ALA A 82 12.33 -17.50 -16.97
CA ALA A 82 13.30 -16.56 -16.41
C ALA A 82 14.74 -16.79 -16.91
N ASP A 83 15.01 -17.95 -17.51
CA ASP A 83 16.35 -18.34 -17.96
C ASP A 83 16.54 -18.10 -19.48
N SER A 84 15.46 -18.18 -20.24
CA SER A 84 15.45 -18.08 -21.71
C SER A 84 14.64 -16.92 -22.28
N SER A 85 13.89 -16.19 -21.44
CA SER A 85 12.96 -15.11 -21.82
C SER A 85 11.79 -15.54 -22.73
N ALA A 86 11.58 -16.84 -22.90
CA ALA A 86 10.47 -17.36 -23.70
C ALA A 86 9.13 -17.10 -23.02
N LEU A 87 8.13 -16.63 -23.77
CA LEU A 87 6.76 -16.56 -23.27
C LEU A 87 6.23 -17.99 -23.12
N LEU A 88 5.88 -18.38 -21.89
CA LEU A 88 5.31 -19.68 -21.59
C LEU A 88 3.81 -19.67 -21.87
N TRP A 89 3.09 -18.71 -21.28
CA TRP A 89 1.67 -18.48 -21.52
C TRP A 89 1.30 -17.04 -21.20
N LYS A 90 0.12 -16.62 -21.67
CA LYS A 90 -0.50 -15.36 -21.26
C LYS A 90 -2.02 -15.52 -21.12
N LYS A 91 -2.62 -14.78 -20.19
CA LYS A 91 -4.05 -14.79 -19.90
C LYS A 91 -4.60 -13.38 -20.02
N PHE A 92 -5.70 -13.21 -20.77
CA PHE A 92 -6.49 -11.99 -20.79
C PHE A 92 -7.69 -12.16 -19.86
N LEU A 93 -7.93 -11.21 -18.96
CA LEU A 93 -8.98 -11.29 -17.95
C LEU A 93 -10.28 -10.56 -18.35
N GLY A 94 -10.22 -9.71 -19.36
CA GLY A 94 -11.38 -8.96 -19.86
C GLY A 94 -11.01 -7.53 -20.25
N GLN A 95 -11.93 -6.82 -20.89
CA GLN A 95 -11.72 -5.43 -21.32
C GLN A 95 -11.42 -4.55 -20.09
N PRO A 96 -10.23 -3.91 -20.02
CA PRO A 96 -9.88 -3.02 -18.92
C PRO A 96 -10.72 -1.74 -18.97
N VAL A 97 -10.85 -1.09 -17.82
CA VAL A 97 -11.39 0.27 -17.73
C VAL A 97 -10.41 1.25 -18.40
N GLN A 98 -10.92 2.26 -19.08
CA GLN A 98 -10.12 3.33 -19.68
C GLN A 98 -9.75 4.37 -18.61
N GLY A 99 -8.51 4.85 -18.65
CA GLY A 99 -8.05 5.91 -17.77
C GLY A 99 -8.79 7.24 -18.01
N THR A 100 -9.25 7.86 -16.94
CA THR A 100 -9.86 9.19 -16.94
C THR A 100 -9.38 9.99 -15.73
N THR A 101 -9.56 11.31 -15.80
CA THR A 101 -9.31 12.20 -14.65
C THR A 101 -10.24 11.96 -13.47
N ASP A 102 -11.38 11.29 -13.68
CA ASP A 102 -12.31 10.93 -12.61
C ASP A 102 -11.76 9.79 -11.75
N ILE A 103 -10.99 8.88 -12.35
CA ILE A 103 -10.33 7.78 -11.64
C ILE A 103 -9.03 8.26 -10.99
N ASP A 104 -8.24 9.03 -11.72
CA ASP A 104 -6.95 9.56 -11.30
C ASP A 104 -6.78 10.96 -11.86
N TRP A 105 -6.77 11.97 -10.98
CA TRP A 105 -6.70 13.38 -11.38
C TRP A 105 -5.51 13.68 -12.31
N HIS A 106 -4.39 12.97 -12.13
CA HIS A 106 -3.20 13.14 -12.96
C HIS A 106 -3.26 12.38 -14.28
N ASN A 107 -4.27 11.53 -14.46
CA ASN A 107 -4.52 10.67 -15.61
C ASN A 107 -3.23 9.98 -16.08
N ILE A 108 -2.52 9.39 -15.11
CA ILE A 108 -1.22 8.78 -15.33
C ILE A 108 -1.43 7.49 -16.11
N ASN A 109 -2.27 6.58 -15.63
CA ASN A 109 -2.47 5.29 -16.29
C ASN A 109 -3.57 5.39 -17.34
N ILE A 110 -3.31 4.85 -18.54
CA ILE A 110 -4.25 4.93 -19.67
C ILE A 110 -5.26 3.78 -19.64
N LEU A 111 -4.94 2.68 -18.98
CA LEU A 111 -5.82 1.56 -18.70
C LEU A 111 -5.86 1.27 -17.20
N TRP A 112 -6.96 0.68 -16.73
CA TRP A 112 -7.19 0.27 -15.35
C TRP A 112 -7.75 -1.15 -15.30
N GLY A 113 -6.89 -2.09 -14.91
CA GLY A 113 -7.14 -3.52 -14.93
C GLY A 113 -6.54 -4.20 -13.72
N VAL A 114 -5.51 -5.05 -13.90
CA VAL A 114 -4.72 -5.56 -12.77
C VAL A 114 -3.74 -4.48 -12.35
N LEU A 115 -4.15 -3.67 -11.37
CA LEU A 115 -3.31 -2.62 -10.78
C LEU A 115 -2.39 -3.18 -9.68
N SER A 116 -2.93 -4.05 -8.82
CA SER A 116 -2.20 -4.57 -7.67
C SER A 116 -1.30 -5.76 -8.02
N THR A 117 -0.32 -6.03 -7.15
CA THR A 117 0.50 -7.24 -7.28
C THR A 117 -0.32 -8.47 -6.89
N PRO A 118 -0.42 -9.49 -7.77
CA PRO A 118 -1.06 -10.77 -7.45
C PRO A 118 -0.39 -11.50 -6.27
N VAL A 119 -1.02 -12.58 -5.81
CA VAL A 119 -0.42 -13.49 -4.84
C VAL A 119 -0.46 -14.92 -5.35
N ILE A 120 0.62 -15.67 -5.13
CA ILE A 120 0.73 -17.08 -5.50
C ILE A 120 0.55 -17.94 -4.25
N ASP A 121 -0.32 -18.94 -4.35
CA ASP A 121 -0.31 -20.08 -3.44
C ASP A 121 0.55 -21.21 -4.04
N PRO A 122 1.75 -21.46 -3.50
CA PRO A 122 2.62 -22.52 -4.01
C PRO A 122 2.07 -23.92 -3.71
N ALA A 123 1.17 -24.08 -2.73
CA ALA A 123 0.62 -25.38 -2.37
C ALA A 123 -0.38 -25.89 -3.43
N SER A 124 -1.24 -25.00 -3.92
CA SER A 124 -2.18 -25.30 -5.01
C SER A 124 -1.61 -25.02 -6.41
N ASN A 125 -0.44 -24.38 -6.50
CA ASN A 125 0.15 -23.91 -7.77
C ASN A 125 -0.77 -22.95 -8.53
N HIS A 126 -1.50 -22.11 -7.77
CA HIS A 126 -2.42 -21.13 -8.30
C HIS A 126 -1.94 -19.70 -8.03
N LEU A 127 -2.26 -18.81 -8.97
CA LEU A 127 -2.11 -17.37 -8.83
C LEU A 127 -3.48 -16.71 -8.69
N TYR A 128 -3.58 -15.80 -7.73
CA TYR A 128 -4.78 -15.00 -7.48
C TYR A 128 -4.53 -13.54 -7.82
N ALA A 129 -5.38 -12.96 -8.66
CA ALA A 129 -5.27 -11.58 -9.11
C ALA A 129 -6.63 -10.88 -9.04
N CYS A 130 -6.67 -9.68 -8.45
CA CYS A 130 -7.83 -8.81 -8.57
C CYS A 130 -7.70 -7.97 -9.84
N TYR A 131 -8.79 -7.86 -10.60
CA TYR A 131 -8.80 -7.12 -11.86
C TYR A 131 -10.10 -6.33 -11.99
N TRP A 132 -10.01 -5.15 -12.60
CA TRP A 132 -11.15 -4.30 -12.92
C TRP A 132 -11.47 -4.43 -14.42
N THR A 133 -12.71 -4.74 -14.74
CA THR A 133 -13.16 -4.90 -16.14
C THR A 133 -14.48 -4.21 -16.37
N SER A 134 -14.69 -3.71 -17.58
CA SER A 134 -15.92 -3.04 -17.98
C SER A 134 -16.35 -3.47 -19.39
N PRO A 135 -17.65 -3.75 -19.63
CA PRO A 135 -18.15 -4.13 -20.95
C PRO A 135 -17.94 -3.08 -22.06
N ASP A 136 -17.84 -1.81 -21.68
CA ASP A 136 -17.66 -0.67 -22.61
C ASP A 136 -16.36 0.11 -22.32
N GLY A 137 -15.60 -0.29 -21.31
CA GLY A 137 -14.40 0.40 -20.86
C GLY A 137 -14.67 1.62 -19.96
N ALA A 138 -15.94 1.97 -19.70
CA ALA A 138 -16.30 3.03 -18.78
C ALA A 138 -16.17 2.56 -17.31
N TRP A 139 -15.70 3.43 -16.42
CA TRP A 139 -15.41 3.06 -15.04
C TRP A 139 -16.68 2.90 -14.19
N GLU A 140 -17.73 3.63 -14.56
CA GLU A 140 -19.05 3.60 -13.93
C GLU A 140 -19.71 2.22 -14.07
N ASN A 141 -19.41 1.50 -15.16
CA ASN A 141 -19.89 0.15 -15.43
C ASN A 141 -18.87 -0.93 -15.05
N GLY A 142 -17.72 -0.53 -14.51
CA GLY A 142 -16.61 -1.42 -14.21
C GLY A 142 -16.84 -2.22 -12.93
N GLN A 143 -16.54 -3.51 -12.95
CA GLN A 143 -16.63 -4.42 -11.80
C GLN A 143 -15.29 -5.07 -11.49
N HIS A 144 -14.99 -5.18 -10.20
CA HIS A 144 -13.83 -5.92 -9.71
C HIS A 144 -14.15 -7.40 -9.57
N PHE A 145 -13.24 -8.23 -10.05
CA PHE A 145 -13.29 -9.68 -9.91
C PHE A 145 -12.00 -10.21 -9.32
N LEU A 146 -12.08 -11.39 -8.69
CA LEU A 146 -10.93 -12.21 -8.36
C LEU A 146 -10.78 -13.34 -9.39
N ALA A 147 -9.61 -13.42 -10.02
CA ALA A 147 -9.23 -14.55 -10.86
C ALA A 147 -8.39 -15.57 -10.05
N ALA A 148 -8.58 -16.86 -10.30
CA ALA A 148 -7.65 -17.93 -9.93
C ALA A 148 -7.09 -18.58 -11.19
N ILE A 149 -5.77 -18.62 -11.32
CA ILE A 149 -5.07 -19.06 -12.54
C ILE A 149 -4.14 -20.22 -12.20
N ASP A 150 -4.25 -21.31 -12.95
CA ASP A 150 -3.31 -22.43 -12.89
C ASP A 150 -1.97 -22.02 -13.52
N LEU A 151 -0.92 -21.97 -12.70
CA LEU A 151 0.40 -21.53 -13.16
C LEU A 151 1.04 -22.49 -14.16
N SER A 152 0.60 -23.75 -14.24
CA SER A 152 1.17 -24.74 -15.13
C SER A 152 0.85 -24.48 -16.61
N ASN A 153 -0.25 -23.77 -16.89
CA ASN A 153 -0.76 -23.58 -18.25
C ASN A 153 -1.42 -22.20 -18.51
N GLY A 154 -1.67 -21.39 -17.48
CA GLY A 154 -2.32 -20.07 -17.59
C GLY A 154 -3.84 -20.11 -17.71
N GLY A 155 -4.46 -21.29 -17.55
CA GLY A 155 -5.90 -21.49 -17.56
C GLY A 155 -6.57 -21.10 -16.25
N ASP A 156 -7.89 -21.03 -16.25
CA ASP A 156 -8.67 -20.73 -15.06
C ASP A 156 -8.67 -21.94 -14.12
N ALA A 157 -8.19 -21.75 -12.89
CA ALA A 157 -8.30 -22.74 -11.82
C ALA A 157 -9.70 -22.73 -11.17
N GLN A 158 -10.36 -21.57 -11.20
CA GLN A 158 -11.75 -21.36 -10.79
C GLN A 158 -12.38 -20.31 -11.72
N PRO A 159 -13.72 -20.29 -11.90
CA PRO A 159 -14.38 -19.21 -12.62
C PRO A 159 -14.13 -17.85 -11.92
N PRO A 160 -14.06 -16.73 -12.65
CA PRO A 160 -13.93 -15.41 -12.03
C PRO A 160 -15.02 -15.16 -10.99
N LEU A 161 -14.61 -14.69 -9.81
CA LEU A 161 -15.50 -14.40 -8.71
C LEU A 161 -15.77 -12.89 -8.66
N SER A 162 -17.04 -12.49 -8.79
CA SER A 162 -17.42 -11.07 -8.63
C SER A 162 -17.28 -10.64 -7.17
N LEU A 163 -16.70 -9.47 -6.96
CA LEU A 163 -16.61 -8.83 -5.64
C LEU A 163 -17.72 -7.80 -5.43
N GLU A 164 -18.51 -7.52 -6.48
CA GLU A 164 -19.60 -6.55 -6.44
C GLU A 164 -20.69 -6.96 -5.45
N GLY A 165 -21.19 -6.00 -4.67
CA GLY A 165 -22.25 -6.24 -3.70
C GLY A 165 -21.82 -6.99 -2.45
N ALA A 166 -20.52 -7.21 -2.23
CA ALA A 166 -20.03 -7.75 -0.97
C ALA A 166 -20.53 -6.90 0.20
N GLU A 167 -21.10 -7.54 1.23
CA GLU A 167 -21.75 -6.83 2.33
C GLU A 167 -20.87 -6.83 3.56
N TYR A 168 -20.83 -5.70 4.27
CA TYR A 168 -20.27 -5.60 5.62
C TYR A 168 -21.35 -5.15 6.60
N ALA A 169 -21.58 -5.95 7.64
CA ALA A 169 -22.51 -5.66 8.72
C ALA A 169 -21.73 -5.16 9.96
N PRO A 170 -21.51 -3.85 10.11
CA PRO A 170 -20.80 -3.31 11.27
C PRO A 170 -21.52 -3.65 12.60
N PRO A 171 -20.78 -3.83 13.70
CA PRO A 171 -21.38 -4.08 15.01
C PRO A 171 -22.19 -2.87 15.50
N GLY A 172 -22.98 -3.06 16.56
CA GLY A 172 -23.75 -1.97 17.18
C GLY A 172 -25.05 -1.58 16.46
N GLY A 173 -25.52 -2.41 15.52
CA GLY A 173 -26.79 -2.17 14.81
C GLY A 173 -26.71 -1.09 13.74
N LEU A 174 -25.50 -0.74 13.30
CA LEU A 174 -25.26 0.16 12.18
C LEU A 174 -25.76 -0.46 10.86
N PRO A 175 -26.13 0.37 9.85
CA PRO A 175 -26.59 -0.13 8.56
C PRO A 175 -25.57 -1.02 7.86
N VAL A 176 -26.06 -2.04 7.15
CA VAL A 176 -25.23 -2.87 6.27
C VAL A 176 -24.68 -2.00 5.14
N LEU A 177 -23.38 -2.12 4.90
CA LEU A 177 -22.66 -1.44 3.86
C LEU A 177 -22.45 -2.40 2.69
N GLN A 178 -22.52 -1.89 1.47
CA GLN A 178 -22.34 -2.68 0.26
C GLN A 178 -21.13 -2.19 -0.53
N PHE A 179 -20.29 -3.13 -0.95
CA PHE A 179 -19.15 -2.88 -1.81
C PHE A 179 -19.63 -2.56 -3.23
N LYS A 180 -19.14 -1.45 -3.77
CA LYS A 180 -19.43 -1.00 -5.13
C LYS A 180 -18.14 -0.73 -5.86
N SER A 181 -17.88 -1.47 -6.92
CA SER A 181 -16.62 -1.42 -7.66
C SER A 181 -16.30 -0.04 -8.22
N MET A 182 -17.31 0.67 -8.74
CA MET A 182 -17.14 2.01 -9.32
C MET A 182 -16.64 3.07 -8.31
N GLU A 183 -16.63 2.78 -7.01
CA GLU A 183 -16.16 3.70 -5.97
C GLU A 183 -14.74 3.35 -5.47
N ARG A 184 -14.09 2.32 -6.05
CA ARG A 184 -12.89 1.68 -5.48
C ARG A 184 -11.70 1.75 -6.41
N LYS A 185 -10.53 1.86 -5.78
CA LYS A 185 -9.23 1.77 -6.43
C LYS A 185 -8.43 0.64 -5.77
N GLN A 186 -8.23 -0.46 -6.48
CA GLN A 186 -7.58 -1.66 -5.94
C GLN A 186 -6.06 -1.62 -6.21
N ARG A 187 -5.35 -0.80 -5.42
CA ARG A 187 -3.88 -0.60 -5.56
C ARG A 187 -3.07 -1.59 -4.74
N SER A 188 -3.52 -1.87 -3.52
CA SER A 188 -2.78 -2.65 -2.53
C SER A 188 -2.71 -4.14 -2.94
N ALA A 189 -1.53 -4.75 -2.81
CA ALA A 189 -1.29 -6.14 -3.21
C ALA A 189 -2.11 -7.16 -2.40
N LEU A 190 -2.34 -8.32 -3.01
CA LEU A 190 -3.06 -9.40 -2.36
C LEU A 190 -2.17 -10.14 -1.34
N SER A 191 -2.80 -10.79 -0.36
CA SER A 191 -2.15 -11.67 0.62
C SER A 191 -2.94 -12.95 0.78
N ILE A 192 -2.31 -14.00 1.30
CA ILE A 192 -3.02 -15.22 1.72
C ILE A 192 -2.81 -15.40 3.22
N VAL A 193 -3.90 -15.66 3.94
CA VAL A 193 -3.85 -16.04 5.36
C VAL A 193 -4.95 -17.05 5.65
N ASN A 194 -4.62 -18.11 6.39
CA ASN A 194 -5.59 -19.11 6.86
C ASN A 194 -6.56 -19.64 5.78
N GLY A 195 -6.07 -19.88 4.56
CA GLY A 195 -6.87 -20.40 3.46
C GLY A 195 -7.72 -19.37 2.70
N ALA A 196 -7.59 -18.08 3.00
CA ALA A 196 -8.29 -17.01 2.30
C ALA A 196 -7.34 -16.05 1.57
N VAL A 197 -7.76 -15.59 0.39
CA VAL A 197 -7.14 -14.47 -0.32
C VAL A 197 -7.71 -13.17 0.24
N LEU A 198 -6.82 -12.28 0.71
CA LEU A 198 -7.15 -10.95 1.18
C LEU A 198 -7.00 -9.93 0.05
N ILE A 199 -8.05 -9.14 -0.17
CA ILE A 199 -8.14 -8.14 -1.23
C ILE A 199 -8.48 -6.79 -0.58
N PRO A 200 -7.46 -5.92 -0.39
CA PRO A 200 -7.63 -4.57 0.12
C PRO A 200 -8.03 -3.59 -0.99
N PHE A 201 -8.86 -2.62 -0.65
CA PHE A 201 -9.31 -1.57 -1.56
C PHE A 201 -9.15 -0.19 -0.92
N GLY A 202 -8.60 0.74 -1.71
CA GLY A 202 -8.79 2.15 -1.51
C GLY A 202 -10.06 2.65 -2.19
N THR A 203 -10.20 3.97 -2.24
CA THR A 203 -11.29 4.63 -2.95
C THR A 203 -10.75 5.44 -4.14
N ILE A 204 -11.61 5.72 -5.11
CA ILE A 204 -11.26 6.61 -6.22
C ILE A 204 -11.14 8.06 -5.74
N ALA A 205 -12.06 8.49 -4.88
CA ALA A 205 -12.08 9.83 -4.28
C ALA A 205 -12.35 9.73 -2.77
N GLU A 206 -11.49 10.34 -1.96
CA GLU A 206 -11.44 10.18 -0.50
C GLU A 206 -12.63 10.82 0.24
N THR A 207 -13.26 11.84 -0.34
CA THR A 207 -14.29 12.67 0.32
C THR A 207 -15.71 12.43 -0.20
N ALA A 208 -15.91 11.49 -1.14
CA ALA A 208 -17.24 11.14 -1.61
C ALA A 208 -18.04 10.42 -0.49
N GLY A 209 -19.36 10.61 -0.42
CA GLY A 209 -20.20 10.01 0.64
C GLY A 209 -20.17 8.47 0.74
N GLY A 210 -19.63 7.77 -0.28
CA GLY A 210 -19.38 6.33 -0.28
C GLY A 210 -17.92 5.92 0.02
N ALA A 211 -17.00 6.88 0.08
CA ALA A 211 -15.57 6.64 0.25
C ALA A 211 -15.30 5.84 1.53
N ARG A 212 -14.67 4.67 1.37
CA ARG A 212 -14.21 3.84 2.49
C ARG A 212 -13.17 2.81 2.06
N GLY A 213 -12.29 2.41 2.97
CA GLY A 213 -11.44 1.25 2.79
C GLY A 213 -12.25 -0.04 2.91
N TRP A 214 -11.93 -1.04 2.09
CA TRP A 214 -12.48 -2.39 2.21
C TRP A 214 -11.37 -3.43 2.29
N LEU A 215 -11.54 -4.42 3.15
CA LEU A 215 -10.77 -5.66 3.13
C LEU A 215 -11.73 -6.82 2.91
N ILE A 216 -11.59 -7.51 1.78
CA ILE A 216 -12.41 -8.67 1.44
C ILE A 216 -11.56 -9.95 1.56
N ALA A 217 -12.05 -10.95 2.29
CA ALA A 217 -11.50 -12.29 2.30
C ALA A 217 -12.34 -13.20 1.39
N VAL A 218 -11.70 -13.85 0.43
CA VAL A 218 -12.28 -14.94 -0.36
C VAL A 218 -11.68 -16.26 0.13
N ASP A 219 -12.52 -17.18 0.61
CA ASP A 219 -12.07 -18.53 0.98
C ASP A 219 -11.69 -19.29 -0.29
N ILE A 220 -10.48 -19.86 -0.31
CA ILE A 220 -9.93 -20.52 -1.49
C ILE A 220 -10.65 -21.85 -1.77
N ALA A 221 -11.06 -22.56 -0.71
CA ALA A 221 -11.63 -23.90 -0.84
C ALA A 221 -13.08 -23.86 -1.33
N SER A 222 -13.91 -22.98 -0.76
CA SER A 222 -15.30 -22.77 -1.19
C SER A 222 -15.42 -21.82 -2.37
N TRP A 223 -14.35 -21.07 -2.69
CA TRP A 223 -14.32 -20.05 -3.73
C TRP A 223 -15.50 -19.08 -3.59
N SER A 224 -15.62 -18.46 -2.41
CA SER A 224 -16.69 -17.53 -2.07
C SER A 224 -16.18 -16.43 -1.13
N ILE A 225 -16.81 -15.26 -1.18
CA ILE A 225 -16.56 -14.20 -0.19
C ILE A 225 -16.90 -14.76 1.21
N ALA A 226 -15.91 -14.77 2.09
CA ALA A 226 -15.99 -15.38 3.40
C ALA A 226 -16.10 -14.36 4.53
N ALA A 227 -15.49 -13.19 4.36
CA ALA A 227 -15.59 -12.07 5.28
C ALA A 227 -15.28 -10.73 4.58
N THR A 228 -15.80 -9.66 5.14
CA THR A 228 -15.55 -8.27 4.71
C THR A 228 -15.33 -7.39 5.94
N TRP A 229 -14.56 -6.33 5.77
CA TRP A 229 -14.40 -5.27 6.76
C TRP A 229 -14.29 -3.93 6.06
N CYS A 230 -14.97 -2.91 6.59
CA CYS A 230 -14.81 -1.53 6.20
C CYS A 230 -13.97 -0.77 7.23
N SER A 231 -13.03 0.05 6.77
CA SER A 231 -12.23 0.91 7.65
C SER A 231 -13.05 1.98 8.37
N THR A 232 -14.14 2.41 7.73
CA THR A 232 -15.10 3.40 8.24
C THR A 232 -16.51 2.89 8.02
N SER A 233 -17.27 2.85 9.10
CA SER A 233 -18.65 2.39 9.14
C SER A 233 -19.64 3.54 9.24
N GLN A 234 -19.33 4.57 10.04
CA GLN A 234 -20.21 5.73 10.25
C GLN A 234 -19.78 6.91 9.37
N GLY A 235 -18.48 7.19 9.35
CA GLY A 235 -17.87 8.22 8.53
C GLY A 235 -17.51 7.79 7.11
N SER A 236 -16.53 8.49 6.56
CA SER A 236 -16.02 8.35 5.19
C SER A 236 -14.49 8.29 5.17
N GLY A 237 -13.91 7.85 4.05
CA GLY A 237 -12.47 7.73 3.88
C GLY A 237 -11.88 6.46 4.54
N GLY A 238 -10.58 6.44 4.81
CA GLY A 238 -9.86 5.27 5.35
C GLY A 238 -9.46 4.26 4.28
N GLY A 239 -9.26 4.69 3.03
CA GLY A 239 -8.87 3.81 1.92
C GLY A 239 -7.61 2.99 2.24
N ILE A 240 -7.60 1.70 1.88
CA ILE A 240 -6.46 0.79 2.12
C ILE A 240 -5.64 0.68 0.83
N TRP A 241 -4.68 1.58 0.65
CA TRP A 241 -3.90 1.66 -0.60
C TRP A 241 -2.40 1.39 -0.43
N MET A 242 -1.81 1.70 0.73
CA MET A 242 -0.50 1.24 1.22
C MET A 242 0.68 1.34 0.23
N SER A 243 0.67 2.36 -0.65
CA SER A 243 1.54 2.46 -1.85
C SER A 243 1.76 1.13 -2.59
N GLY A 244 0.66 0.40 -2.79
CA GLY A 244 0.66 -0.89 -3.46
C GLY A 244 1.15 -2.06 -2.63
N SER A 245 1.69 -1.86 -1.42
CA SER A 245 1.98 -2.95 -0.47
C SER A 245 0.74 -3.80 -0.22
N GLY A 246 0.92 -5.08 0.09
CA GLY A 246 -0.16 -5.91 0.61
C GLY A 246 -0.24 -5.82 2.13
N PRO A 247 -1.33 -6.33 2.74
CA PRO A 247 -1.39 -6.55 4.18
C PRO A 247 -0.17 -7.30 4.67
N ALA A 248 0.40 -6.86 5.78
CA ALA A 248 1.48 -7.61 6.43
C ALA A 248 0.84 -8.66 7.36
N ILE A 249 1.26 -9.91 7.23
CA ILE A 249 0.70 -11.03 7.97
C ILE A 249 1.74 -11.51 8.96
N GLN A 250 1.41 -11.41 10.24
CA GLN A 250 2.22 -11.93 11.33
C GLN A 250 2.13 -13.47 11.37
N SER A 251 3.15 -14.14 11.88
CA SER A 251 3.19 -15.60 12.02
C SER A 251 2.02 -16.22 12.77
N ASP A 252 1.35 -15.47 13.64
CA ASP A 252 0.17 -15.91 14.38
C ASP A 252 -1.15 -15.72 13.61
N GLY A 253 -1.11 -15.19 12.38
CA GLY A 253 -2.25 -14.89 11.54
C GLY A 253 -2.87 -13.50 11.77
N SER A 254 -2.24 -12.62 12.57
CA SER A 254 -2.63 -11.22 12.65
C SER A 254 -2.38 -10.51 11.32
N ILE A 255 -3.34 -9.70 10.91
CA ILE A 255 -3.34 -8.96 9.64
C ILE A 255 -3.11 -7.49 9.98
N TRP A 256 -2.13 -6.86 9.35
CA TRP A 256 -1.80 -5.46 9.55
C TRP A 256 -2.04 -4.66 8.28
N VAL A 257 -2.82 -3.59 8.39
CA VAL A 257 -3.11 -2.65 7.31
C VAL A 257 -2.97 -1.21 7.78
N ALA A 258 -2.65 -0.30 6.87
CA ALA A 258 -2.72 1.14 7.07
C ALA A 258 -3.90 1.70 6.28
N THR A 259 -4.68 2.58 6.90
CA THR A 259 -5.86 3.26 6.33
C THR A 259 -5.56 4.73 6.11
N GLY A 260 -5.97 5.28 4.98
CA GLY A 260 -5.67 6.67 4.62
C GLY A 260 -6.65 7.69 5.20
N ASN A 261 -6.72 8.85 4.54
CA ASN A 261 -7.54 10.02 4.89
C ASN A 261 -8.99 9.68 5.21
N GLY A 262 -9.54 10.23 6.30
CA GLY A 262 -10.94 10.05 6.65
C GLY A 262 -11.28 10.16 8.13
N ASP A 263 -12.48 9.71 8.46
CA ASP A 263 -13.03 9.80 9.81
C ASP A 263 -12.44 8.75 10.77
N PHE A 264 -12.32 9.14 12.04
CA PHE A 264 -11.81 8.31 13.13
C PHE A 264 -12.62 8.52 14.41
N ASP A 265 -13.07 7.42 15.02
CA ASP A 265 -13.74 7.42 16.32
C ASP A 265 -13.10 6.43 17.32
N GLY A 266 -12.15 5.60 16.88
CA GLY A 266 -11.52 4.57 17.71
C GLY A 266 -12.46 3.42 18.10
N ALA A 267 -13.55 3.20 17.36
CA ALA A 267 -14.55 2.17 17.63
C ALA A 267 -15.05 1.48 16.34
N GLN A 268 -15.46 2.25 15.35
CA GLN A 268 -16.02 1.77 14.07
C GLN A 268 -15.35 2.42 12.86
N ASP A 269 -14.70 3.56 13.08
CA ASP A 269 -14.00 4.36 12.10
C ASP A 269 -12.53 4.46 12.49
N TYR A 270 -11.68 3.94 11.61
CA TYR A 270 -10.26 3.73 11.81
C TYR A 270 -9.45 4.36 10.67
N SER A 271 -9.78 5.58 10.22
CA SER A 271 -8.93 6.29 9.24
C SER A 271 -7.62 6.75 9.89
N GLU A 272 -6.63 7.05 9.06
CA GLU A 272 -5.28 7.46 9.49
C GLU A 272 -4.66 6.54 10.54
N SER A 273 -4.90 5.23 10.40
CA SER A 273 -4.58 4.26 11.44
C SER A 273 -3.75 3.10 10.91
N VAL A 274 -2.83 2.62 11.74
CA VAL A 274 -2.28 1.27 11.63
C VAL A 274 -3.21 0.33 12.37
N VAL A 275 -3.87 -0.58 11.66
CA VAL A 275 -4.92 -1.45 12.22
C VAL A 275 -4.47 -2.92 12.19
N ARG A 276 -4.62 -3.60 13.33
CA ARG A 276 -4.39 -5.04 13.50
C ARG A 276 -5.73 -5.78 13.52
N LEU A 277 -5.95 -6.64 12.53
CA LEU A 277 -7.14 -7.48 12.42
C LEU A 277 -6.82 -8.96 12.64
N ARG A 278 -7.85 -9.73 12.95
CA ARG A 278 -7.88 -11.20 12.93
C ARG A 278 -8.92 -11.66 11.94
N TYR A 279 -8.56 -12.63 11.10
CA TYR A 279 -9.51 -13.33 10.25
C TYR A 279 -9.91 -14.66 10.88
N GLN A 280 -11.22 -14.83 11.07
CA GLN A 280 -11.82 -16.11 11.43
C GLN A 280 -12.51 -16.70 10.21
N ALA A 281 -12.05 -17.87 9.78
CA ALA A 281 -12.67 -18.61 8.69
C ALA A 281 -14.08 -19.08 9.06
N PRO A 282 -15.00 -19.21 8.07
CA PRO A 282 -16.31 -19.81 8.29
C PRO A 282 -16.19 -21.20 8.91
N SER A 283 -16.97 -21.49 9.94
CA SER A 283 -16.93 -22.80 10.62
C SER A 283 -18.24 -23.13 11.33
N GLY A 284 -18.66 -24.40 11.25
CA GLY A 284 -19.83 -24.89 11.99
C GLY A 284 -21.14 -24.17 11.68
N GLY A 285 -21.29 -23.62 10.46
CA GLY A 285 -22.45 -22.84 10.04
C GLY A 285 -22.37 -21.33 10.36
N ASN A 286 -21.32 -20.88 11.05
CA ASN A 286 -21.07 -19.45 11.25
C ASN A 286 -20.33 -18.87 10.04
N ALA A 287 -20.74 -17.67 9.63
CA ALA A 287 -20.01 -16.89 8.63
C ALA A 287 -18.60 -16.56 9.12
N GLY A 288 -17.68 -16.36 8.17
CA GLY A 288 -16.36 -15.82 8.49
C GLY A 288 -16.48 -14.35 8.91
N ALA A 289 -15.50 -13.88 9.66
CA ALA A 289 -15.48 -12.50 10.13
C ALA A 289 -14.05 -11.97 10.26
N PHE A 290 -13.92 -10.66 10.11
CA PHE A 290 -12.75 -9.93 10.62
C PHE A 290 -13.08 -9.34 11.99
N ALA A 291 -12.12 -9.40 12.90
CA ALA A 291 -12.17 -8.69 14.17
C ALA A 291 -10.99 -7.71 14.26
N VAL A 292 -11.28 -6.43 14.49
CA VAL A 292 -10.25 -5.46 14.87
C VAL A 292 -9.77 -5.81 16.28
N SER A 293 -8.47 -5.98 16.43
CA SER A 293 -7.81 -6.42 17.67
C SER A 293 -6.82 -5.40 18.22
N GLY A 294 -6.59 -4.30 17.50
CA GLY A 294 -5.89 -3.12 17.99
C GLY A 294 -5.54 -2.15 16.88
N TRP A 295 -5.21 -0.92 17.22
CA TRP A 295 -4.82 0.12 16.28
C TRP A 295 -3.94 1.20 16.92
N TRP A 296 -3.31 2.02 16.08
CA TRP A 296 -2.65 3.26 16.50
C TRP A 296 -2.83 4.34 15.45
N THR A 297 -3.05 5.56 15.91
CA THR A 297 -3.41 6.73 15.09
C THR A 297 -2.56 7.91 15.56
N PRO A 298 -1.70 8.50 14.71
CA PRO A 298 -0.86 9.64 15.10
C PRO A 298 -1.66 10.93 15.23
N TRP A 299 -2.58 11.14 14.29
CA TRP A 299 -3.39 12.34 14.10
C TRP A 299 -4.61 11.96 13.25
N THR A 300 -5.57 12.89 13.15
CA THR A 300 -6.74 12.73 12.27
C THR A 300 -6.85 13.94 11.36
N ASP A 301 -7.31 13.71 10.13
CA ASP A 301 -7.56 14.77 9.15
C ASP A 301 -9.04 15.16 9.06
N ALA A 302 -9.80 14.92 10.13
CA ALA A 302 -11.26 15.03 10.23
C ALA A 302 -11.86 16.42 9.91
N ALA A 303 -11.04 17.43 9.58
CA ALA A 303 -11.51 18.64 8.92
C ALA A 303 -12.04 18.37 7.48
N ARG A 304 -11.80 17.19 6.91
CA ARG A 304 -12.47 16.67 5.71
C ARG A 304 -13.88 16.13 6.00
N VAL A 305 -14.64 16.79 6.89
CA VAL A 305 -16.07 16.51 7.05
C VAL A 305 -16.72 16.57 5.67
N GLY A 306 -17.63 15.65 5.37
CA GLY A 306 -18.39 15.61 4.11
C GLY A 306 -19.28 16.83 3.82
N GLU A 307 -18.99 18.00 4.39
CA GLU A 307 -19.32 19.26 3.77
C GLU A 307 -18.27 19.53 2.70
N ASN A 308 -18.68 19.51 1.43
CA ASN A 308 -17.98 20.23 0.37
C ASN A 308 -17.60 21.61 0.93
N PRO A 309 -16.33 21.90 1.30
CA PRO A 309 -16.00 23.25 1.69
C PRO A 309 -16.36 24.08 0.46
N ALA A 310 -17.25 25.07 0.62
CA ALA A 310 -17.54 26.01 -0.45
C ALA A 310 -16.18 26.42 -1.01
N THR A 311 -15.94 26.03 -2.26
CA THR A 311 -14.64 25.89 -2.93
C THR A 311 -13.58 26.82 -2.31
N PRO A 312 -12.41 26.33 -1.85
CA PRO A 312 -11.42 27.23 -1.27
C PRO A 312 -11.11 28.32 -2.30
N PRO A 313 -11.04 29.61 -1.91
CA PRO A 313 -10.67 30.68 -2.83
C PRO A 313 -9.34 30.41 -3.57
N ALA A 314 -8.49 29.52 -3.04
CA ALA A 314 -7.28 29.04 -3.68
C ALA A 314 -7.53 28.24 -4.99
N ALA A 315 -8.59 27.44 -5.10
CA ALA A 315 -8.87 26.65 -6.30
C ALA A 315 -9.34 27.50 -7.49
N ALA A 316 -9.98 28.65 -7.22
CA ALA A 316 -10.39 29.61 -8.24
C ALA A 316 -9.23 30.46 -8.82
N MET A 317 -8.03 30.37 -8.22
CA MET A 317 -6.84 31.12 -8.62
C MET A 317 -5.86 30.29 -9.47
N LEU A 318 -6.15 29.00 -9.70
CA LEU A 318 -5.29 28.09 -10.45
C LEU A 318 -5.67 28.10 -11.94
N PRO A 319 -4.72 28.10 -12.88
CA PRO A 319 -5.02 27.84 -14.29
C PRO A 319 -5.46 26.38 -14.49
N ASP A 320 -6.37 26.14 -15.45
CA ASP A 320 -7.07 24.85 -15.71
C ASP A 320 -6.15 23.62 -15.95
N ARG A 321 -4.83 23.82 -16.09
CA ARG A 321 -3.83 22.73 -16.17
C ARG A 321 -2.54 23.14 -15.48
N LEU A 322 -2.29 22.56 -14.30
CA LEU A 322 -0.98 22.57 -13.66
C LEU A 322 -0.27 21.23 -13.93
N PRO A 323 1.02 21.23 -14.33
CA PRO A 323 1.80 19.99 -14.40
C PRO A 323 2.00 19.41 -12.98
N SER A 324 2.12 18.08 -12.86
CA SER A 324 2.19 17.31 -11.60
C SER A 324 3.34 17.67 -10.66
N ASN A 325 4.21 18.61 -11.05
CA ASN A 325 5.43 18.99 -10.33
C ASN A 325 5.42 20.49 -10.00
N PHE A 326 4.25 21.14 -9.99
CA PHE A 326 4.15 22.58 -9.75
C PHE A 326 4.41 22.91 -8.27
N ARG A 327 5.28 23.89 -8.02
CA ARG A 327 5.53 24.39 -6.66
C ARG A 327 4.40 25.33 -6.27
N LEU A 328 3.37 24.78 -5.62
CA LEU A 328 2.15 25.51 -5.25
C LEU A 328 2.45 26.67 -4.28
N ALA A 329 3.24 26.41 -3.23
CA ALA A 329 3.53 27.40 -2.19
C ALA A 329 4.33 28.62 -2.68
N PRO A 330 5.41 28.50 -3.49
CA PRO A 330 6.11 29.66 -4.06
C PRO A 330 5.27 30.50 -5.02
N HIS A 331 4.38 29.87 -5.81
CA HIS A 331 3.52 30.59 -6.75
C HIS A 331 2.46 31.40 -6.01
N LEU A 332 1.76 30.79 -5.04
CA LEU A 332 0.77 31.47 -4.19
C LEU A 332 1.43 32.56 -3.33
N ALA A 333 2.61 32.31 -2.76
CA ALA A 333 3.39 33.31 -2.03
C ALA A 333 3.80 34.49 -2.93
N SER A 334 4.17 34.24 -4.19
CA SER A 334 4.51 35.31 -5.16
C SER A 334 3.31 36.17 -5.56
N MET A 335 2.09 35.64 -5.39
CA MET A 335 0.82 36.34 -5.59
C MET A 335 0.33 37.03 -4.30
N GLY A 336 1.10 36.99 -3.22
CA GLY A 336 0.76 37.66 -1.95
C GLY A 336 -0.22 36.91 -1.05
N VAL A 337 -0.45 35.61 -1.30
CA VAL A 337 -1.35 34.76 -0.51
C VAL A 337 -0.65 34.34 0.79
N ALA A 338 -1.27 34.59 1.94
CA ALA A 338 -0.69 34.19 3.23
C ALA A 338 -0.69 32.66 3.40
N PRO A 339 0.24 32.04 4.16
CA PRO A 339 0.29 30.57 4.35
C PRO A 339 -1.02 29.93 4.82
N MET A 340 -1.79 30.64 5.65
CA MET A 340 -3.13 30.21 6.09
C MET A 340 -4.22 30.33 5.01
N GLU A 341 -3.96 31.11 3.96
CA GLU A 341 -4.84 31.33 2.81
C GLU A 341 -4.44 30.48 1.59
N MET A 342 -3.33 29.72 1.68
CA MET A 342 -2.88 28.79 0.63
C MET A 342 -3.75 27.54 0.49
N GLY A 343 -4.84 27.44 1.27
CA GLY A 343 -5.74 26.30 1.29
C GLY A 343 -5.16 25.05 1.94
N ASP A 344 -5.79 23.91 1.62
CA ASP A 344 -5.72 22.55 2.19
C ASP A 344 -4.35 21.87 2.14
N GLY A 345 -3.24 22.59 2.32
CA GLY A 345 -1.91 22.00 2.41
C GLY A 345 -1.80 20.97 3.53
N TRP A 346 -2.60 21.09 4.59
CA TRP A 346 -2.73 20.05 5.63
C TRP A 346 -3.56 18.82 5.18
N GLY A 347 -4.36 18.99 4.12
CA GLY A 347 -5.39 18.05 3.71
C GLY A 347 -4.81 16.69 3.36
N ASP A 348 -3.66 16.61 2.70
CA ASP A 348 -3.10 15.36 2.17
C ASP A 348 -2.00 14.75 3.06
N GLN A 349 -2.13 14.82 4.38
CA GLN A 349 -1.37 13.89 5.23
C GLN A 349 -2.03 12.52 5.13
N ASP A 350 -1.28 11.44 4.90
CA ASP A 350 -1.84 10.09 4.73
C ASP A 350 -0.85 9.03 5.21
N ILE A 351 -1.22 8.28 6.25
CA ILE A 351 -0.38 7.19 6.78
C ILE A 351 -0.40 5.95 5.88
N ALA A 352 -1.48 5.72 5.12
CA ALA A 352 -1.55 4.65 4.13
C ALA A 352 -0.74 4.95 2.87
N ALA A 353 0.00 6.06 2.84
CA ALA A 353 1.03 6.27 1.83
C ALA A 353 2.23 5.34 1.93
N SER A 354 2.41 4.70 3.07
CA SER A 354 3.40 3.64 3.23
C SER A 354 2.74 2.26 3.32
N GLY A 355 3.51 1.23 2.97
CA GLY A 355 3.25 -0.11 3.46
C GLY A 355 3.72 -0.30 4.90
N ILE A 356 3.41 -1.46 5.47
CA ILE A 356 3.82 -1.89 6.80
C ILE A 356 4.88 -2.98 6.67
N VAL A 357 5.95 -2.90 7.45
CA VAL A 357 6.94 -3.98 7.59
C VAL A 357 6.94 -4.52 9.01
N LEU A 358 6.84 -5.84 9.17
CA LEU A 358 6.92 -6.49 10.48
C LEU A 358 8.35 -6.95 10.75
N ILE A 359 8.85 -6.66 11.95
CA ILE A 359 10.09 -7.26 12.49
C ILE A 359 9.68 -8.06 13.72
N GLU A 360 9.11 -9.24 13.49
CA GLU A 360 8.52 -10.07 14.55
C GLU A 360 9.52 -10.45 15.64
N GLU A 361 10.79 -10.70 15.28
CA GLU A 361 11.85 -10.98 16.25
C GLU A 361 12.00 -9.86 17.30
N LEU A 362 11.70 -8.62 16.91
CA LEU A 362 11.75 -7.44 17.78
C LEU A 362 10.38 -7.05 18.34
N GLY A 363 9.30 -7.72 17.92
CA GLY A 363 7.94 -7.39 18.35
C GLY A 363 7.44 -6.03 17.84
N ILE A 364 7.93 -5.55 16.69
CA ILE A 364 7.58 -4.24 16.14
C ILE A 364 7.06 -4.28 14.69
N ALA A 365 6.27 -3.28 14.33
CA ALA A 365 5.95 -2.91 12.95
C ALA A 365 6.50 -1.51 12.63
N LEU A 366 7.04 -1.35 11.43
CA LEU A 366 7.55 -0.09 10.91
C LEU A 366 6.56 0.48 9.90
N VAL A 367 6.06 1.69 10.16
CA VAL A 367 5.11 2.42 9.29
C VAL A 367 5.51 3.88 9.20
N SER A 368 5.29 4.50 8.05
CA SER A 368 5.54 5.93 7.81
C SER A 368 4.37 6.52 7.03
N GLY A 369 4.28 7.83 6.86
CA GLY A 369 3.26 8.43 6.00
C GLY A 369 3.81 9.52 5.08
N LYS A 370 2.90 10.33 4.54
CA LYS A 370 3.23 11.58 3.85
C LYS A 370 3.93 12.59 4.77
N ASP A 371 3.76 12.48 6.08
CA ASP A 371 4.49 13.26 7.09
C ASP A 371 6.01 13.01 7.10
N GLY A 372 6.49 11.94 6.46
CA GLY A 372 7.90 11.54 6.45
C GLY A 372 8.43 11.11 7.81
N VAL A 373 7.55 10.77 8.75
CA VAL A 373 7.87 10.30 10.09
C VAL A 373 7.80 8.78 10.12
N LEU A 374 8.77 8.13 10.76
CA LEU A 374 8.70 6.70 11.06
C LEU A 374 8.06 6.48 12.42
N TYR A 375 6.99 5.70 12.42
CA TYR A 375 6.31 5.18 13.59
C TYR A 375 6.71 3.72 13.81
N THR A 376 7.22 3.43 15.01
CA THR A 376 7.60 2.08 15.42
C THR A 376 6.51 1.53 16.34
N ILE A 377 5.58 0.76 15.78
CA ILE A 377 4.40 0.23 16.49
C ILE A 377 4.76 -1.07 17.22
N ARG A 378 4.20 -1.32 18.41
CA ARG A 378 4.34 -2.62 19.09
C ARG A 378 3.35 -3.64 18.51
N LEU A 379 3.82 -4.85 18.22
CA LEU A 379 2.96 -5.89 17.65
C LEU A 379 1.95 -6.46 18.65
N ASP A 380 2.32 -6.53 19.93
CA ASP A 380 1.49 -7.09 21.00
C ASP A 380 0.42 -6.09 21.48
N ASN A 381 0.78 -4.83 21.58
CA ASN A 381 -0.08 -3.74 22.02
C ASN A 381 0.07 -2.49 21.13
N PRO A 382 -0.68 -2.40 20.01
CA PRO A 382 -0.56 -1.28 19.07
C PRO A 382 -0.80 0.10 19.72
N GLY A 383 -1.64 0.16 20.76
CA GLY A 383 -1.86 1.37 21.56
C GLY A 383 -3.33 1.72 21.79
N ASN A 384 -4.21 1.33 20.86
CA ASN A 384 -5.66 1.56 20.88
C ASN A 384 -6.01 3.03 21.10
N THR A 385 -5.47 3.91 20.25
CA THR A 385 -5.69 5.36 20.30
C THR A 385 -7.19 5.68 20.42
N GLN A 386 -7.53 6.57 21.34
CA GLN A 386 -8.88 7.09 21.52
C GLN A 386 -8.93 8.55 21.02
N PRO A 387 -10.10 9.08 20.64
CA PRO A 387 -10.21 10.48 20.22
C PRO A 387 -9.61 11.49 21.22
N GLY A 388 -9.74 11.21 22.53
CA GLY A 388 -9.14 12.05 23.57
C GLY A 388 -7.61 12.06 23.58
N ASP A 389 -6.94 11.02 23.08
CA ASP A 389 -5.49 10.94 23.01
C ASP A 389 -4.90 11.87 21.94
N LEU A 390 -5.69 12.25 20.95
CA LEU A 390 -5.30 13.13 19.84
C LEU A 390 -5.38 14.62 20.20
N ALA A 391 -5.91 14.96 21.37
CA ALA A 391 -5.88 16.33 21.85
C ALA A 391 -4.43 16.80 22.04
N PRO A 392 -4.07 18.05 21.73
CA PRO A 392 -2.70 18.56 21.85
C PRO A 392 -2.05 18.31 23.23
N ALA A 393 -2.85 18.41 24.30
CA ALA A 393 -2.39 18.14 25.68
C ALA A 393 -2.02 16.67 25.95
N ASN A 394 -2.54 15.73 25.14
CA ASN A 394 -2.37 14.29 25.29
C ASN A 394 -1.48 13.66 24.21
N ALA A 395 -1.05 14.43 23.20
CA ALA A 395 -0.24 13.93 22.08
C ALA A 395 1.02 13.19 22.54
N ALA A 396 1.75 13.72 23.52
CA ALA A 396 2.93 13.07 24.08
C ALA A 396 2.61 11.67 24.68
N THR A 397 1.47 11.53 25.34
CA THR A 397 1.01 10.25 25.89
C THR A 397 0.61 9.28 24.77
N ASN A 398 0.02 9.78 23.67
CA ASN A 398 -0.30 8.96 22.50
C ASN A 398 0.96 8.42 21.82
N TYR A 399 1.97 9.26 21.60
CA TYR A 399 3.26 8.83 21.04
C TYR A 399 4.03 7.91 21.99
N ALA A 400 3.88 8.04 23.31
CA ALA A 400 4.49 7.15 24.29
C ALA A 400 3.96 5.70 24.23
N LYS A 401 2.86 5.43 23.52
CA LYS A 401 2.35 4.07 23.26
C LYS A 401 3.21 3.29 22.26
N LEU A 402 3.99 3.99 21.43
CA LEU A 402 4.88 3.38 20.45
C LEU A 402 5.97 2.52 21.10
N ALA A 403 6.60 1.66 20.30
CA ALA A 403 7.74 0.86 20.74
C ALA A 403 8.98 1.72 20.98
N ALA A 404 9.13 2.79 20.19
CA ALA A 404 10.19 3.78 20.29
C ALA A 404 9.66 5.17 19.88
N PRO A 405 10.30 6.27 20.32
CA PRO A 405 9.94 7.62 19.87
C PRO A 405 9.94 7.72 18.34
N PRO A 406 8.99 8.45 17.74
CA PRO A 406 8.96 8.65 16.30
C PRO A 406 10.18 9.45 15.86
N ILE A 407 10.63 9.24 14.63
CA ILE A 407 11.78 9.94 14.05
C ILE A 407 11.43 10.55 12.70
N LEU A 408 12.04 11.69 12.36
CA LEU A 408 12.07 12.15 10.98
C LEU A 408 12.84 11.14 10.13
N TYR A 409 12.18 10.58 9.13
CA TYR A 409 12.64 9.37 8.45
C TYR A 409 13.12 9.64 7.04
N THR A 410 12.38 10.44 6.29
CA THR A 410 12.70 10.78 4.89
C THR A 410 13.54 12.07 4.77
N TYR A 411 13.61 12.88 5.83
CA TYR A 411 14.31 14.16 5.89
C TYR A 411 14.89 14.44 7.29
N PHE A 412 15.67 15.52 7.41
CA PHE A 412 16.18 16.02 8.68
C PHE A 412 15.92 17.52 8.76
N ASP A 413 15.10 17.93 9.71
CA ASP A 413 14.89 19.33 10.07
C ASP A 413 14.89 19.45 11.60
N ALA A 414 15.86 20.19 12.15
CA ALA A 414 15.98 20.34 13.60
C ALA A 414 14.85 21.18 14.22
N GLY A 415 14.09 21.91 13.41
CA GLY A 415 12.93 22.68 13.84
C GLY A 415 11.64 21.86 13.88
N VAL A 416 11.63 20.62 13.38
CA VAL A 416 10.43 19.77 13.33
C VAL A 416 10.50 18.69 14.40
N ASP A 417 9.49 18.68 15.26
CA ASP A 417 9.28 17.60 16.22
C ASP A 417 8.45 16.47 15.57
N PRO A 418 9.01 15.25 15.41
CA PRO A 418 8.25 14.11 14.88
C PRO A 418 7.13 13.63 15.83
N ALA A 419 7.16 14.04 17.11
CA ALA A 419 6.13 13.75 18.10
C ALA A 419 5.32 15.02 18.45
N THR A 420 5.00 15.84 17.44
CA THR A 420 4.39 17.15 17.65
C THR A 420 3.01 17.11 18.32
N THR A 421 2.74 18.12 19.15
CA THR A 421 1.41 18.40 19.71
C THR A 421 0.46 19.06 18.72
N ASP A 422 0.99 19.57 17.60
CA ASP A 422 0.25 20.20 16.52
C ASP A 422 0.68 19.54 15.19
N PRO A 423 -0.10 18.60 14.64
CA PRO A 423 0.28 17.90 13.42
C PRO A 423 0.39 18.83 12.20
N MET A 424 -0.05 20.09 12.27
CA MET A 424 0.25 21.11 11.24
C MET A 424 1.73 21.39 11.08
N THR A 425 2.54 21.14 12.11
CA THR A 425 3.99 21.35 12.03
C THR A 425 4.73 20.24 11.29
N LEU A 426 4.09 19.11 10.98
CA LEU A 426 4.67 18.05 10.14
C LEU A 426 4.57 18.37 8.65
N ASN A 427 3.65 19.28 8.30
CA ASN A 427 3.40 19.68 6.93
C ASN A 427 4.31 20.84 6.50
N VAL A 428 5.61 20.58 6.53
CA VAL A 428 6.62 21.56 6.17
C VAL A 428 7.33 21.18 4.88
N MET A 429 7.52 22.12 3.97
CA MET A 429 8.32 21.89 2.78
C MET A 429 9.80 22.19 3.09
N ALA A 430 10.45 21.32 3.86
CA ALA A 430 11.87 21.48 4.20
C ALA A 430 12.71 21.53 2.91
N GLY A 431 13.41 22.65 2.69
CA GLY A 431 14.14 22.88 1.42
C GLY A 431 13.24 23.00 0.19
N ASN A 432 11.95 23.32 0.37
CA ASN A 432 10.94 23.49 -0.68
C ASN A 432 10.69 22.20 -1.49
N ARG A 433 10.68 21.05 -0.82
CA ARG A 433 10.41 19.72 -1.38
C ARG A 433 9.42 18.98 -0.49
N SER A 434 8.58 18.12 -1.08
CA SER A 434 7.86 17.11 -0.32
C SER A 434 8.85 16.09 0.23
N HIS A 435 8.52 15.54 1.40
CA HIS A 435 9.27 14.47 2.05
C HIS A 435 8.38 13.25 2.27
N HIS A 436 7.31 13.15 1.50
CA HIS A 436 6.34 12.07 1.61
C HIS A 436 7.01 10.72 1.37
N LEU A 437 6.58 9.70 2.10
CA LEU A 437 6.90 8.33 1.74
C LEU A 437 5.71 7.72 0.98
N HIS A 438 5.88 7.51 -0.32
CA HIS A 438 4.96 6.75 -1.16
C HIS A 438 5.53 5.35 -1.43
N GLY A 439 5.82 4.58 -0.38
CA GLY A 439 6.45 3.27 -0.52
C GLY A 439 6.55 2.52 0.79
N THR A 440 6.87 1.23 0.71
CA THR A 440 7.09 0.40 1.89
C THR A 440 8.57 0.49 2.30
N PRO A 441 8.90 0.68 3.58
CA PRO A 441 10.27 0.49 4.06
C PRO A 441 10.81 -0.88 3.65
N LEU A 442 12.12 -0.99 3.52
CA LEU A 442 12.78 -2.30 3.41
C LEU A 442 13.40 -2.61 4.77
N ALA A 443 13.23 -3.82 5.28
CA ALA A 443 13.88 -4.28 6.50
C ALA A 443 14.75 -5.50 6.23
N TRP A 444 15.94 -5.52 6.84
CA TRP A 444 16.89 -6.61 6.67
C TRP A 444 17.77 -6.76 7.90
N LYS A 445 18.03 -8.00 8.32
CA LYS A 445 18.97 -8.32 9.39
C LYS A 445 20.37 -8.51 8.82
N SER A 446 21.21 -7.49 8.95
CA SER A 446 22.63 -7.54 8.62
C SER A 446 23.40 -8.40 9.62
N ALA A 447 24.37 -9.17 9.12
CA ALA A 447 25.29 -9.94 9.96
C ALA A 447 26.13 -9.05 10.89
N ASP A 448 26.55 -7.88 10.41
CA ASP A 448 27.48 -7.00 11.13
C ASP A 448 26.78 -5.89 11.91
N ARG A 449 25.56 -5.52 11.49
CA ARG A 449 24.84 -4.35 12.02
C ARG A 449 23.52 -4.68 12.71
N GLY A 450 23.11 -5.96 12.71
CA GLY A 450 21.81 -6.38 13.22
C GLY A 450 20.67 -5.91 12.32
N TRP A 451 19.50 -5.66 12.89
CA TRP A 451 18.34 -5.19 12.14
C TRP A 451 18.56 -3.78 11.58
N MET A 452 18.33 -3.67 10.28
CA MET A 452 18.43 -2.43 9.52
C MET A 452 17.13 -2.20 8.77
N HIS A 453 16.82 -0.94 8.50
CA HIS A 453 15.75 -0.56 7.60
C HIS A 453 16.14 0.61 6.72
N PHE A 454 15.46 0.71 5.58
CA PHE A 454 15.76 1.67 4.53
C PHE A 454 14.49 2.36 4.05
N CYS A 455 14.64 3.62 3.64
CA CYS A 455 13.59 4.39 2.97
C CYS A 455 14.15 5.28 1.89
N GLY A 456 13.42 5.40 0.79
CA GLY A 456 13.64 6.44 -0.23
C GLY A 456 12.42 7.33 -0.27
N GLY A 457 12.45 8.42 0.50
CA GLY A 457 11.37 9.42 0.46
C GLY A 457 11.31 10.10 -0.91
N GLU A 458 10.16 10.66 -1.24
CA GLU A 458 9.98 11.46 -2.45
C GLU A 458 11.04 12.57 -2.49
N ASN A 459 11.69 12.77 -3.65
CA ASN A 459 12.71 13.80 -3.84
C ASN A 459 13.92 13.72 -2.88
N GLY A 460 14.10 12.58 -2.19
CA GLY A 460 15.09 12.35 -1.14
C GLY A 460 16.11 11.25 -1.49
N ASN A 461 17.18 11.17 -0.72
CA ASN A 461 18.15 10.08 -0.85
C ASN A 461 17.57 8.78 -0.27
N LEU A 462 18.06 7.63 -0.75
CA LEU A 462 17.89 6.38 -0.02
C LEU A 462 18.65 6.49 1.30
N ARG A 463 17.98 6.26 2.42
CA ARG A 463 18.54 6.34 3.76
C ARG A 463 18.58 4.96 4.40
N ALA A 464 19.63 4.72 5.17
CA ALA A 464 19.84 3.48 5.91
C ALA A 464 19.86 3.78 7.42
N TRP A 465 19.18 2.92 8.16
CA TRP A 465 18.98 3.05 9.59
C TRP A 465 19.26 1.71 10.27
N ARG A 466 19.72 1.75 11.52
CA ARG A 466 19.88 0.58 12.38
C ARG A 466 18.83 0.63 13.48
N VAL A 467 18.21 -0.51 13.78
CA VAL A 467 17.40 -0.67 14.99
C VAL A 467 18.31 -1.03 16.16
N ASN A 468 18.30 -0.20 17.20
CA ASN A 468 19.06 -0.41 18.43
C ASN A 468 18.36 -1.40 19.36
N ALA A 469 19.04 -1.80 20.44
CA ALA A 469 18.50 -2.74 21.43
C ALA A 469 17.27 -2.18 22.19
N ASP A 470 17.14 -0.86 22.28
CA ASP A 470 15.98 -0.15 22.84
C ASP A 470 14.87 0.09 21.80
N LEU A 471 14.97 -0.55 20.62
CA LEU A 471 14.06 -0.43 19.48
C LEU A 471 14.09 0.94 18.77
N SER A 472 14.90 1.89 19.23
CA SER A 472 15.09 3.16 18.53
C SER A 472 15.83 2.98 17.21
N SER A 473 15.54 3.85 16.24
CA SER A 473 16.17 3.84 14.93
C SER A 473 17.30 4.87 14.85
N ALA A 474 18.53 4.43 14.58
CA ALA A 474 19.70 5.27 14.43
C ALA A 474 20.10 5.42 12.97
N TYR A 475 20.25 6.66 12.50
CA TYR A 475 20.73 6.95 11.16
C TYR A 475 22.15 6.42 10.95
N LEU A 476 22.39 5.79 9.80
CA LEU A 476 23.71 5.28 9.42
C LEU A 476 24.32 6.05 8.26
N ALA A 477 23.57 6.18 7.17
CA ALA A 477 24.05 6.71 5.92
C ALA A 477 22.89 7.04 4.98
N CYS A 478 23.18 7.80 3.92
CA CYS A 478 22.31 7.96 2.77
C CYS A 478 23.10 7.77 1.48
N SER A 479 22.40 7.48 0.38
CA SER A 479 22.96 7.48 -0.96
C SER A 479 23.30 8.91 -1.40
N GLU A 480 24.28 9.06 -2.30
CA GLU A 480 24.50 10.34 -3.00
C GLU A 480 23.38 10.62 -4.00
N ALA A 481 22.84 9.57 -4.63
CA ALA A 481 21.71 9.68 -5.54
C ALA A 481 20.42 10.04 -4.79
N TYR A 482 19.62 10.89 -5.40
CA TYR A 482 18.26 11.21 -4.96
C TYR A 482 17.28 10.37 -5.77
N ALA A 483 16.23 9.86 -5.13
CA ALA A 483 15.04 9.40 -5.81
C ALA A 483 14.45 10.62 -6.54
N SER A 484 14.66 10.67 -7.86
CA SER A 484 14.16 11.76 -8.70
C SER A 484 13.43 11.17 -9.91
N PRO A 485 12.30 11.76 -10.34
CA PRO A 485 11.73 11.50 -11.66
C PRO A 485 12.68 11.93 -12.81
N LEU A 486 13.79 12.60 -12.50
CA LEU A 486 14.86 13.01 -13.42
C LEU A 486 16.22 12.39 -13.07
N SER A 487 16.27 11.27 -12.34
CA SER A 487 17.51 10.49 -12.28
C SER A 487 17.91 10.18 -13.72
N PRO A 488 19.06 10.67 -14.22
CA PRO A 488 19.36 10.61 -15.64
C PRO A 488 19.30 9.15 -16.05
N VAL A 489 18.38 8.84 -16.97
CA VAL A 489 18.48 7.67 -17.82
C VAL A 489 19.87 7.78 -18.47
N PRO A 490 20.79 6.83 -18.23
CA PRO A 490 22.08 6.82 -18.92
C PRO A 490 21.91 6.76 -20.42
#